data_AF-A0A921HCQ1-F1
#
_entry.id   AF-A0A921HCQ1-F1
#
_cell.length_a   1.000
_cell.length_b   1.000
_cell.length_c   1.000
_cell.angle_alpha   90.00
_cell.angle_beta   90.00
_cell.angle_gamma   90.00
#
_symmetry.space_group_name_H-M   'P 1'
#
loop_
_entity.id
_entity.type
_entity.pdbx_description
1 polymer ?
#
loop_
_entity_poly.entity_id
_entity_poly.type
_entity_poly.pdbx_seq_one_letter_code
_entity_poly.pdbx_strand_id
1 'polypeptide(L)'
;MEESMSPIRFDKLKFVKILEKEANQSPESAEAFAKAIEEALTESQSSLATKSDLQLEMTKLKSELISEIHSVIYKMAGIIIAGIGVLMGLMKFIH
;
A
#
# COMPACT_ATOMS: atom_id res chain seq x y z
N MET A 1 12.32 2.30 -14.60
CA MET A 1 11.32 1.83 -15.58
C MET A 1 9.98 1.86 -14.87
N GLU A 2 9.23 2.94 -15.02
CA GLU A 2 7.86 3.03 -14.53
C GLU A 2 6.98 2.25 -15.52
N GLU A 3 6.50 1.07 -15.13
CA GLU A 3 5.34 0.48 -15.78
C GLU A 3 4.15 1.39 -15.45
N SER A 4 3.88 2.33 -16.37
CA SER A 4 2.62 3.03 -16.46
C SER A 4 1.51 1.98 -16.50
N MET A 5 0.85 1.76 -15.36
CA MET A 5 -0.43 1.05 -15.27
C MET A 5 -1.39 1.77 -16.22
N SER A 6 -1.45 1.26 -17.46
CA SER A 6 -2.40 1.77 -18.43
C SER A 6 -3.78 1.42 -17.88
N PRO A 7 -4.66 2.40 -17.63
CA PRO A 7 -6.00 2.10 -17.18
C PRO A 7 -6.59 1.11 -18.18
N ILE A 8 -7.21 0.04 -17.69
CA ILE A 8 -7.85 -0.97 -18.53
C ILE A 8 -8.94 -0.25 -19.32
N ARG A 9 -8.62 0.15 -20.56
CA ARG A 9 -9.50 0.93 -21.43
C ARG A 9 -10.42 -0.04 -22.13
N PHE A 10 -11.58 -0.28 -21.54
CA PHE A 10 -12.63 -1.07 -22.16
C PHE A 10 -13.16 -0.34 -23.40
N ASP A 11 -12.93 -0.91 -24.58
CA ASP A 11 -13.41 -0.36 -25.84
C ASP A 11 -14.85 -0.81 -26.09
N LYS A 12 -15.78 0.02 -25.61
CA LYS A 12 -17.23 -0.17 -25.73
C LYS A 12 -17.67 -0.42 -27.17
N LEU A 13 -17.06 0.28 -28.15
CA LEU A 13 -17.45 0.20 -29.56
C LEU A 13 -17.00 -1.12 -30.19
N LYS A 14 -15.81 -1.60 -29.84
CA LYS A 14 -15.33 -2.91 -30.28
C LYS A 14 -16.18 -4.03 -29.66
N PHE A 15 -16.59 -3.88 -28.40
CA PHE A 15 -17.44 -4.84 -27.71
C PHE A 15 -18.86 -4.93 -28.32
N VAL A 16 -19.50 -3.79 -28.58
CA VAL A 16 -20.81 -3.72 -29.24
C VAL A 16 -20.74 -4.33 -30.64
N LYS A 17 -19.71 -4.02 -31.44
CA LYS A 17 -19.53 -4.60 -32.79
C LYS A 17 -19.35 -6.12 -32.78
N ILE A 18 -18.70 -6.67 -31.76
CA ILE A 18 -18.53 -8.13 -31.63
C ILE A 18 -19.88 -8.76 -31.22
N LEU A 19 -20.63 -8.17 -30.29
CA LEU A 19 -21.94 -8.66 -29.90
C LEU A 19 -22.97 -8.59 -31.03
N GLU A 20 -22.93 -7.54 -31.84
CA GLU A 20 -23.78 -7.42 -33.03
C GLU A 20 -23.43 -8.48 -34.08
N LYS A 21 -22.14 -8.70 -34.36
CA LYS A 21 -21.68 -9.65 -35.38
C LYS A 21 -21.75 -11.11 -34.99
N GLU A 22 -21.41 -11.44 -33.75
CA GLU A 22 -21.25 -12.83 -33.30
C GLU A 22 -22.45 -13.34 -32.50
N ALA A 23 -23.17 -12.45 -31.80
CA ALA A 23 -24.33 -12.83 -30.98
C ALA A 23 -25.68 -12.42 -31.57
N ASN A 24 -25.70 -11.71 -32.72
CA ASN A 24 -26.90 -11.27 -33.42
C ASN A 24 -27.90 -10.51 -32.52
N GLN A 25 -27.39 -9.82 -31.49
CA GLN A 25 -28.18 -9.06 -30.53
C GLN A 25 -28.59 -7.70 -31.12
N SER A 26 -29.72 -7.14 -30.64
CA SER A 26 -30.10 -5.78 -31.01
C SER A 26 -29.08 -4.76 -30.48
N PRO A 27 -28.85 -3.64 -31.18
CA PRO A 27 -27.85 -2.63 -30.80
C PRO A 27 -28.05 -2.12 -29.37
N GLU A 28 -29.32 -1.97 -28.97
CA GLU A 28 -29.74 -1.50 -27.66
C GLU A 28 -29.31 -2.45 -26.53
N SER A 29 -29.41 -3.77 -26.77
CA SER A 29 -28.94 -4.78 -25.81
C SER A 29 -27.42 -4.77 -25.69
N ALA A 30 -26.72 -4.69 -26.81
CA ALA A 30 -25.27 -4.67 -26.84
C ALA A 30 -24.69 -3.43 -26.14
N GLU A 31 -25.31 -2.26 -26.32
CA GLU A 31 -24.93 -1.03 -25.61
C GLU A 31 -25.19 -1.10 -24.10
N ALA A 32 -26.30 -1.71 -23.68
CA ALA A 32 -26.63 -1.93 -22.28
C ALA A 32 -25.61 -2.86 -21.60
N PHE A 33 -25.22 -3.95 -22.26
CA PHE A 33 -24.16 -4.84 -21.76
C PHE A 33 -22.81 -4.13 -21.68
N ALA A 34 -22.45 -3.38 -22.72
CA ALA A 34 -21.20 -2.65 -22.73
C ALA A 34 -21.14 -1.59 -21.62
N LYS A 35 -22.28 -0.93 -21.31
CA LYS A 35 -22.40 0.01 -20.20
C LYS A 35 -22.26 -0.69 -18.84
N ALA A 36 -22.91 -1.83 -18.65
CA ALA A 36 -22.82 -2.59 -17.39
C ALA A 36 -21.38 -3.07 -17.11
N ILE A 37 -20.65 -3.48 -18.15
CA ILE A 37 -19.25 -3.91 -18.02
C ILE A 37 -18.33 -2.72 -17.72
N GLU A 38 -18.53 -1.58 -18.39
CA GLU A 38 -17.79 -0.36 -18.11
C GLU A 38 -17.97 0.13 -16.66
N GLU A 39 -19.20 0.06 -16.16
CA GLU A 39 -19.56 0.44 -14.79
C GLU A 39 -18.93 -0.51 -13.75
N ALA A 40 -19.02 -1.82 -13.97
CA ALA A 40 -18.39 -2.83 -13.10
C ALA A 40 -16.86 -2.75 -13.08
N LEU A 41 -16.22 -2.46 -14.22
CA LEU A 41 -14.77 -2.26 -14.32
C LEU A 41 -14.32 -0.96 -13.63
N THR A 42 -15.15 0.07 -13.65
CA THR A 42 -14.87 1.35 -13.00
C THR A 42 -15.02 1.23 -11.48
N GLU A 43 -16.06 0.55 -11.01
CA GLU A 43 -16.27 0.28 -9.58
C GLU A 43 -15.14 -0.59 -9.01
N SER A 44 -14.75 -1.64 -9.75
CA SER A 44 -13.64 -2.51 -9.36
C SER A 44 -12.30 -1.78 -9.26
N GLN A 45 -12.07 -0.74 -10.08
CA GLN A 45 -10.83 0.03 -10.09
C GLN A 45 -10.72 1.09 -8.98
N SER A 46 -11.84 1.44 -8.31
CA SER A 46 -11.86 2.47 -7.26
C SER A 46 -11.10 2.10 -5.98
N SER A 47 -10.82 0.82 -5.77
CA SER A 47 -10.28 0.27 -4.51
C SER A 47 -8.92 -0.42 -4.66
N LEU A 48 -8.28 -0.42 -5.82
CA LEU A 48 -6.96 -1.04 -5.93
C LEU A 48 -5.91 -0.10 -5.32
N ALA A 49 -5.51 -0.38 -4.08
CA ALA A 49 -4.32 0.19 -3.48
C ALA A 49 -3.17 0.07 -4.48
N THR A 50 -2.61 1.19 -4.86
CA THR A 50 -1.53 1.22 -5.85
C THR A 50 -0.28 0.63 -5.22
N LYS A 51 0.65 0.13 -6.05
CA LYS A 51 1.96 -0.33 -5.56
C LYS A 51 2.71 0.78 -4.79
N SER A 52 2.49 2.04 -5.15
CA SER A 52 2.97 3.22 -4.42
C SER A 52 2.41 3.32 -3.00
N ASP A 53 1.12 3.06 -2.82
CA ASP A 53 0.47 3.12 -1.50
C ASP A 53 1.06 2.06 -0.56
N LEU A 54 1.26 0.85 -1.07
CA LEU A 54 1.92 -0.24 -0.35
C LEU A 54 3.37 0.09 0.04
N GLN A 55 4.13 0.71 -0.85
CA GLN A 55 5.51 1.13 -0.54
C GLN A 55 5.55 2.23 0.51
N LEU A 56 4.58 3.14 0.48
CA LEU A 56 4.47 4.23 1.46
C LEU A 56 4.15 3.67 2.85
N GLU A 57 3.18 2.76 2.96
CA GLU A 57 2.87 2.10 4.23
C GLU A 57 4.05 1.27 4.75
N MET A 58 4.75 0.53 3.89
CA MET A 58 5.92 -0.26 4.30
C MET A 58 7.06 0.63 4.81
N THR A 59 7.26 1.80 4.20
CA THR A 59 8.24 2.78 4.65
C THR A 59 7.84 3.37 6.00
N LYS A 60 6.56 3.67 6.19
CA LYS A 60 6.01 4.18 7.46
C LYS A 60 6.20 3.15 8.59
N LEU A 61 5.82 1.90 8.37
CA LEU A 61 6.00 0.79 9.32
C LEU A 61 7.47 0.61 9.71
N LYS A 62 8.39 0.67 8.74
CA LYS A 62 9.83 0.57 9.01
C LYS A 62 10.32 1.76 9.86
N SER A 63 9.83 2.96 9.59
CA SER A 63 10.18 4.16 10.37
C SER A 63 9.67 4.08 11.81
N GLU A 64 8.43 3.63 12.02
CA GLU A 64 7.84 3.44 13.34
C GLU A 64 8.63 2.40 14.13
N LEU A 65 8.96 1.26 13.51
CA LEU A 65 9.76 0.22 14.15
C LEU A 65 11.16 0.73 14.57
N ILE A 66 11.85 1.47 13.71
CA ILE A 66 13.16 2.06 14.04
C ILE A 66 13.03 3.06 15.19
N SER A 67 11.97 3.87 15.21
CA SER A 67 11.71 4.83 16.27
C SER A 67 11.50 4.15 17.62
N GLU A 68 10.68 3.09 17.66
CA GLU A 68 10.45 2.31 18.87
C GLU A 68 11.73 1.62 19.36
N ILE A 69 12.50 1.01 18.45
CA ILE A 69 13.78 0.38 18.78
C ILE A 69 14.75 1.41 19.36
N HIS A 70 14.86 2.60 18.75
CA HIS A 70 15.72 3.67 19.28
C HIS A 70 15.27 4.10 20.68
N SER A 71 13.97 4.30 20.90
CA SER A 71 13.42 4.66 22.21
C SER A 71 13.78 3.63 23.30
N VAL A 72 13.65 2.34 22.99
CA VAL A 72 14.03 1.25 23.89
C VAL A 72 15.54 1.24 24.15
N ILE A 73 16.36 1.37 23.10
CA ILE A 73 17.83 1.41 23.22
C ILE A 73 18.26 2.58 24.11
N TYR A 74 17.71 3.78 23.92
CA TYR A 74 18.06 4.95 24.73
C TYR A 74 17.70 4.76 26.21
N LYS A 75 16.52 4.18 26.50
CA LYS A 75 16.12 3.89 27.88
C LYS A 75 17.06 2.87 28.54
N MET A 76 17.37 1.79 27.83
CA MET A 76 18.27 0.75 28.34
C MET A 76 19.70 1.26 28.50
N ALA A 77 20.21 2.05 27.55
CA ALA A 77 21.52 2.69 27.65
C ALA A 77 21.60 3.63 28.86
N GLY A 78 20.55 4.42 29.11
CA GLY A 78 20.46 5.27 30.31
C GLY A 78 20.53 4.47 31.62
N ILE A 79 19.81 3.34 31.70
CA ILE A 79 19.84 2.46 32.87
C ILE A 79 21.23 1.85 33.08
N ILE A 80 21.89 1.39 32.00
CA ILE A 80 23.24 0.81 32.06
C ILE A 80 24.25 1.86 32.53
N ILE A 81 24.22 3.07 31.95
CA ILE A 81 25.14 4.15 32.34
C ILE A 81 24.90 4.56 33.80
N ALA A 82 23.65 4.69 34.24
CA ALA A 82 23.32 4.99 35.62
C ALA A 82 23.82 3.89 36.57
N GLY A 83 23.61 2.62 36.23
CA GLY A 83 24.08 1.48 37.01
C GLY A 83 25.60 1.44 37.16
N ILE A 84 26.33 1.64 36.06
CA ILE A 84 27.80 1.72 36.08
C ILE A 84 28.27 2.91 36.92
N GLY A 85 27.62 4.07 36.79
CA GLY A 85 27.93 5.25 37.58
C GLY A 85 27.76 5.04 39.08
N VAL A 86 26.69 4.36 39.50
CA VAL A 86 26.46 4.00 40.91
C VAL A 86 27.53 3.03 41.42
N LEU A 87 27.88 2.00 40.64
CA LEU A 87 28.93 1.04 41.01
C LEU A 87 30.29 1.72 41.16
N MET A 88 30.67 2.60 40.24
CA MET A 88 31.91 3.38 40.34
C MET A 88 31.90 4.33 41.53
N GLY A 89 30.76 4.97 41.82
CA GLY A 89 30.59 5.84 42.98
C GLY A 89 30.79 5.07 44.30
N LEU A 90 30.18 3.90 44.43
CA LEU A 90 30.31 3.05 45.62
C LEU A 90 31.75 2.55 45.81
N MET A 91 32.44 2.14 44.74
CA MET A 91 33.85 1.74 44.82
C MET A 91 34.74 2.89 45.34
N LYS A 92 34.46 4.13 44.96
CA LYS A 92 35.21 5.32 45.42
C LYS A 92 34.93 5.69 46.89
N PHE A 93 33.80 5.29 47.46
CA PHE A 93 33.48 5.55 48.88
C PHE A 93 34.02 4.47 49.83
N ILE A 94 34.31 3.28 49.32
CA ILE A 94 34.80 2.13 50.10
C ILE A 94 36.35 2.08 50.12
N HIS A 95 37.01 2.77 49.18
CA HIS A 95 38.47 2.94 49.12
C HIS A 95 38.86 4.34 49.55
#